data_AF-Q584W3-F1
#
_entry.id   AF-Q584W3-F1
#
_cell.length_a   1.000
_cell.length_b   1.000
_cell.length_c   1.000
_cell.angle_alpha   90.00
_cell.angle_beta   90.00
_cell.angle_gamma   90.00
#
_symmetry.space_group_name_H-M   'P 1'
#
loop_
_entity.id
_entity.type
_entity.pdbx_description
1 polymer ?
#
loop_
_entity_poly.entity_id
_entity_poly.type
_entity_poly.pdbx_seq_one_letter_code
_entity_poly.pdbx_strand_id
1 'polypeptide(L)'
;MLRRKGYIGRQLRPSQLAKELLDPTDQLWCTTCHMAVQKKIWQEHKQSRNHTLAAVKLKKMKRLSLDMWERHRGAPLHEESGREVDIEKEFQRFRAEQREREGYDRYSSPH
;
A
#
# COMPACT_ATOMS: atom_id res chain seq x y z
N MET A 1 -1.72 -3.70 -27.03
CA MET A 1 -2.09 -2.26 -26.98
C MET A 1 -2.48 -1.91 -25.54
N LEU A 2 -1.61 -1.20 -24.81
CA LEU A 2 -1.90 -0.76 -23.44
C LEU A 2 -3.10 0.20 -23.48
N ARG A 3 -4.23 -0.20 -22.88
CA ARG A 3 -5.44 0.63 -22.79
C ARG A 3 -5.10 1.88 -21.98
N ARG A 4 -4.93 3.03 -22.64
CA ARG A 4 -4.63 4.35 -22.08
C ARG A 4 -5.71 4.94 -21.16
N LYS A 5 -6.64 4.16 -20.60
CA LYS A 5 -7.72 4.67 -19.75
C LYS A 5 -7.30 4.56 -18.28
N GLY A 6 -6.60 5.59 -17.79
CA GLY A 6 -6.34 5.78 -16.35
C GLY A 6 -4.93 6.21 -15.95
N TYR A 7 -4.00 6.36 -16.91
CA TYR A 7 -2.60 6.70 -16.64
C TYR A 7 -2.41 8.22 -16.44
N ILE A 8 -3.17 8.83 -15.53
CA ILE A 8 -2.96 10.23 -15.13
C ILE A 8 -2.19 10.22 -13.81
N GLY A 9 -0.86 10.30 -13.88
CA GLY A 9 -0.02 10.81 -12.81
C GLY A 9 0.36 9.89 -11.62
N ARG A 10 -0.21 8.69 -11.46
CA ARG A 10 0.27 7.75 -10.43
C ARG A 10 1.09 6.63 -11.06
N GLN A 11 2.40 6.62 -10.81
CA GLN A 11 3.26 5.49 -11.13
C GLN A 11 2.64 4.23 -10.52
N LEU A 12 2.30 3.25 -11.38
CA LEU A 12 1.74 1.98 -10.91
C LEU A 12 2.75 1.31 -9.99
N ARG A 13 2.27 0.78 -8.86
CA ARG A 13 3.11 -0.09 -8.02
C ARG A 13 3.54 -1.30 -8.85
N PRO A 14 4.74 -1.88 -8.62
CA PRO A 14 5.22 -3.01 -9.42
C PRO A 14 4.21 -4.17 -9.59
N SER A 15 3.43 -4.47 -8.55
CA SER A 15 2.37 -5.49 -8.62
C SER A 15 1.20 -5.11 -9.53
N GLN A 16 0.82 -3.83 -9.57
CA GLN A 16 -0.23 -3.32 -10.46
C GLN A 16 0.27 -3.31 -11.91
N LEU A 17 1.51 -2.88 -12.11
CA LEU A 17 2.14 -2.93 -13.43
C LEU A 17 2.26 -4.38 -13.93
N ALA A 18 2.63 -5.31 -13.06
CA ALA A 18 2.70 -6.72 -13.40
C ALA A 18 1.32 -7.28 -13.82
N LYS A 19 0.23 -6.87 -13.18
CA LYS A 19 -1.12 -7.29 -13.59
C LYS A 19 -1.48 -6.83 -15.02
N GLU A 20 -0.97 -5.68 -15.45
CA GLU A 20 -1.20 -5.15 -16.80
C GLU A 20 -0.27 -5.78 -17.86
N LEU A 21 0.90 -6.26 -17.45
CA LEU A 21 1.95 -6.74 -18.37
C LEU A 21 2.05 -8.26 -18.48
N LEU A 22 1.74 -9.00 -17.40
CA LEU A 22 1.88 -10.45 -17.38
C LEU A 22 0.66 -11.10 -18.00
N ASP A 23 0.90 -12.12 -18.82
CA ASP A 23 -0.16 -13.01 -19.25
C ASP A 23 -0.63 -13.81 -18.02
N PRO A 24 -1.90 -13.66 -17.60
CA PRO A 24 -2.39 -14.34 -16.42
C PRO A 24 -2.56 -15.84 -16.63
N THR A 25 -2.31 -16.39 -17.82
CA THR A 25 -2.45 -17.82 -18.10
C THR A 25 -1.24 -18.62 -17.58
N ASP A 26 -0.01 -18.11 -17.75
CA ASP A 26 1.22 -18.85 -17.52
C ASP A 26 2.14 -18.23 -16.46
N GLN A 27 1.98 -16.94 -16.13
CA GLN A 27 2.86 -16.22 -15.22
C GLN A 27 2.15 -15.69 -13.96
N LEU A 28 2.94 -15.51 -12.91
CA LEU A 28 2.55 -14.89 -11.64
C LEU A 28 3.60 -13.88 -11.22
N TRP A 29 3.16 -12.81 -10.56
CA TRP A 29 4.07 -11.84 -9.94
C TRP A 29 4.44 -12.27 -8.52
N CYS A 30 5.74 -12.43 -8.27
CA CYS A 30 6.26 -12.62 -6.92
C CYS A 30 6.46 -11.27 -6.23
N THR A 31 5.67 -10.97 -5.20
CA THR A 31 5.84 -9.75 -4.40
C THR A 31 7.07 -9.78 -3.49
N THR A 32 7.61 -10.97 -3.20
CA THR A 32 8.83 -11.11 -2.40
C THR A 32 10.07 -10.82 -3.24
N CYS A 33 10.14 -11.38 -4.44
CA CYS A 33 11.29 -11.28 -5.33
C CYS A 33 11.15 -10.14 -6.36
N HIS A 34 9.98 -9.51 -6.45
CA HIS A 34 9.67 -8.47 -7.43
C HIS A 34 9.96 -8.90 -8.88
N MET A 35 9.48 -10.09 -9.25
CA MET A 35 9.68 -10.65 -10.59
C MET A 35 8.51 -11.52 -11.04
N ALA A 36 8.37 -11.68 -12.35
CA ALA A 36 7.46 -12.64 -12.95
C ALA A 36 8.04 -14.06 -12.85
N VAL A 37 7.18 -15.02 -12.51
CA VAL A 37 7.55 -16.43 -12.35
C VAL A 37 6.51 -17.28 -13.07
N GLN A 38 6.94 -18.29 -13.80
CA GLN A 38 6.02 -19.21 -14.45
C GLN A 38 5.26 -20.01 -13.39
N LYS A 39 3.94 -20.16 -13.58
CA LYS A 39 3.06 -20.92 -12.68
C LYS A 39 3.52 -22.35 -12.46
N LYS A 40 4.04 -22.99 -13.49
CA LYS A 40 4.51 -24.38 -13.46
C LYS A 40 5.59 -24.61 -12.39
N ILE A 41 6.49 -23.65 -12.21
CA ILE A 41 7.61 -23.72 -11.25
C ILE A 41 7.37 -22.83 -10.02
N TRP A 42 6.14 -22.37 -9.79
CA TRP A 42 5.84 -21.41 -8.72
C TRP A 42 6.15 -21.97 -7.32
N GLN A 43 5.87 -23.25 -7.09
CA GLN A 43 6.15 -23.90 -5.82
C GLN A 43 7.66 -24.04 -5.58
N GLU A 44 8.41 -24.46 -6.61
CA GLU A 44 9.87 -24.53 -6.57
C GLU A 44 10.49 -23.15 -6.31
N HIS A 45 9.98 -22.12 -6.98
CA HIS A 45 10.40 -20.74 -6.76
C HIS A 45 10.22 -20.32 -5.30
N LYS A 46 9.07 -20.61 -4.68
CA LYS A 46 8.82 -20.27 -3.26
C LYS A 46 9.78 -20.98 -2.31
N GLN A 47 10.19 -22.20 -2.66
CA GLN A 47 11.13 -23.00 -1.86
C GLN A 47 12.60 -22.66 -2.16
N SER A 48 12.86 -21.88 -3.21
CA SER A 48 14.22 -21.51 -3.60
C SER A 48 14.92 -20.68 -2.51
N ARG A 49 16.23 -20.90 -2.36
CA ARG A 49 17.08 -20.12 -1.45
C ARG A 49 16.98 -18.62 -1.73
N ASN A 50 16.89 -18.23 -3.00
CA ASN A 50 16.78 -16.84 -3.41
C ASN A 50 15.49 -16.19 -2.87
N HIS A 51 14.36 -16.90 -2.92
CA HIS A 51 13.10 -16.41 -2.35
C HIS A 51 13.19 -16.25 -0.83
N THR A 52 13.77 -17.22 -0.14
CA THR A 52 13.99 -17.16 1.31
C THR A 52 14.86 -15.97 1.71
N LEU A 53 15.97 -15.73 1.00
CA LEU A 53 16.85 -14.59 1.25
C LEU A 53 16.14 -13.25 0.99
N ALA A 54 15.34 -13.17 -0.08
CA ALA A 54 14.54 -11.99 -0.36
C ALA A 54 13.49 -11.73 0.74
N ALA A 55 12.82 -12.77 1.25
CA ALA A 55 11.87 -12.65 2.35
C ALA A 55 12.54 -12.16 3.65
N VAL A 56 13.72 -12.70 3.99
CA VAL A 56 14.50 -12.24 5.15
C VAL A 56 14.92 -10.79 4.98
N LYS A 57 15.38 -10.39 3.78
CA LYS A 57 15.74 -9.00 3.47
C LYS A 57 14.54 -8.06 3.62
N LEU A 58 13.37 -8.43 3.10
CA LEU A 58 12.13 -7.65 3.25
C LEU A 58 11.75 -7.50 4.72
N LYS A 59 11.82 -8.56 5.52
CA LYS A 59 11.56 -8.50 6.96
C LYS A 59 12.52 -7.55 7.67
N LYS A 60 13.81 -7.59 7.33
CA LYS A 60 14.82 -6.67 7.88
C LYS A 60 14.53 -5.22 7.49
N MET A 61 14.20 -4.95 6.23
CA MET A 61 13.86 -3.60 5.77
C MET A 61 12.59 -3.09 6.44
N LYS A 62 11.55 -3.92 6.59
CA LYS A 62 10.34 -3.55 7.34
C LYS A 62 10.68 -3.14 8.77
N ARG A 63 11.49 -3.94 9.48
CA ARG A 63 11.94 -3.60 10.83
C ARG A 63 12.69 -2.28 10.86
N LEU A 64 13.65 -2.07 9.96
CA LEU A 64 14.39 -0.81 9.87
C LEU A 64 13.47 0.39 9.62
N SER A 65 12.49 0.27 8.73
CA SER A 65 11.52 1.33 8.47
C SER A 65 10.66 1.65 9.71
N LEU A 66 10.24 0.61 10.45
CA LEU A 66 9.49 0.79 11.69
C LEU A 66 10.36 1.44 12.78
N ASP A 67 11.59 0.98 12.97
CA ASP A 67 12.54 1.57 13.94
C ASP A 67 12.84 3.04 13.60
N MET A 68 13.01 3.38 12.31
CA MET A 68 13.18 4.76 11.86
C MET A 68 11.95 5.61 12.14
N TRP A 69 10.75 5.04 11.94
CA TRP A 69 9.50 5.71 12.21
C TRP A 69 9.30 5.98 13.70
N GLU A 70 9.58 4.99 14.57
CA GLU A 70 9.56 5.17 16.02
C GLU A 70 10.50 6.28 16.47
N ARG A 71 11.74 6.32 15.96
CA ARG A 71 12.70 7.39 16.27
C ARG A 71 12.25 8.76 15.78
N HIS A 72 11.70 8.82 14.57
CA HIS A 72 11.20 10.09 14.01
C HIS A 72 10.04 10.65 14.84
N ARG A 73 9.17 9.78 15.35
CA ARG A 73 8.05 10.18 16.21
C ARG A 73 8.43 10.42 17.67
N GLY A 74 9.51 9.81 18.13
CA GLY A 74 9.89 9.82 19.55
C GLY A 74 9.00 8.95 20.45
N ALA A 75 8.18 8.06 19.87
CA ALA A 75 7.25 7.19 20.59
C ALA A 75 7.22 5.76 20.01
N PRO A 76 7.20 4.71 20.84
CA PRO A 76 7.08 3.32 20.40
C PRO A 76 5.79 3.04 19.62
N LEU A 77 5.86 2.16 18.61
CA LEU A 77 4.70 1.76 17.80
C LEU A 77 3.63 1.00 18.58
N HIS A 78 4.02 0.25 19.61
CA HIS A 78 3.06 -0.55 20.39
C HIS A 78 2.07 0.30 21.19
N GLU A 79 2.36 1.59 21.41
CA GLU A 79 1.45 2.52 22.07
C GLU A 79 0.24 2.90 21.19
N GLU A 80 0.31 2.67 19.87
CA GLU A 80 -0.78 3.05 18.94
C GLU A 80 -1.96 2.09 18.93
N SER A 81 -1.80 0.81 19.29
CA SER A 81 -2.93 -0.13 19.23
C SER A 81 -4.08 0.28 20.17
N GLY A 82 -3.79 1.10 21.19
CA GLY A 82 -4.83 1.70 22.03
C GLY A 82 -5.54 2.91 21.41
N ARG A 83 -4.90 3.62 20.46
CA ARG A 83 -5.42 4.86 19.86
C ARG A 83 -6.11 4.67 18.51
N GLU A 84 -5.99 3.51 17.85
CA GLU A 84 -6.66 3.27 16.55
C GLU A 84 -8.17 3.52 16.59
N VAL A 85 -8.83 3.16 17.70
CA VAL A 85 -10.27 3.44 17.91
C VAL A 85 -10.55 4.94 17.99
N ASP A 86 -9.61 5.73 18.50
CA ASP A 86 -9.73 7.19 18.61
C ASP A 86 -9.53 7.87 17.27
N ILE A 87 -8.58 7.37 16.46
CA ILE A 87 -8.28 7.92 15.13
C ILE A 87 -9.49 7.82 14.18
N GLU A 88 -10.17 6.67 14.10
CA GLU A 88 -11.35 6.55 13.22
C GLU A 88 -12.47 7.49 13.66
N LYS A 89 -12.66 7.66 14.98
CA LYS A 89 -13.64 8.61 15.53
C LYS A 89 -13.27 10.05 15.18
N GLU A 90 -11.98 10.40 15.25
CA GLU A 90 -11.46 11.71 14.86
C GLU A 90 -11.65 11.97 13.36
N PHE A 91 -11.37 11.00 12.50
CA PHE A 91 -11.66 11.09 11.06
C PHE A 91 -13.14 11.24 10.75
N GLN A 92 -14.02 10.58 11.51
CA GLN A 92 -15.46 10.75 11.35
C GLN A 92 -15.91 12.15 11.77
N ARG A 93 -15.40 12.69 12.87
CA ARG A 93 -15.64 14.08 13.28
C ARG A 93 -15.15 15.06 12.23
N PHE A 94 -13.92 14.91 11.74
CA PHE A 94 -13.37 15.75 10.69
C PHE A 94 -14.22 15.71 9.41
N ARG A 95 -14.65 14.53 8.97
CA ARG A 95 -15.56 14.40 7.81
C ARG A 95 -16.92 15.07 8.04
N ALA A 96 -17.46 15.01 9.26
CA ALA A 96 -18.69 15.70 9.60
C ALA A 96 -18.50 17.23 9.55
N GLU A 97 -17.44 17.75 10.15
CA GLU A 97 -17.11 19.18 10.16
C GLU A 97 -16.83 19.71 8.74
N GLN A 98 -16.15 18.95 7.88
CA GLN A 98 -15.95 19.31 6.48
C GLN A 98 -17.28 19.39 5.72
N ARG A 99 -18.20 18.42 5.91
CA ARG A 99 -19.53 18.46 5.29
C ARG A 99 -20.36 19.65 5.76
N GLU A 100 -20.27 20.01 7.03
CA GLU A 100 -20.94 21.21 7.55
C GLU A 100 -20.39 22.46 6.88
N ARG A 101 -19.07 22.65 6.82
CA ARG A 101 -18.44 23.80 6.15
C ARG A 101 -18.82 23.89 4.67
N GLU A 102 -18.71 22.79 3.94
CA GLU A 102 -19.10 22.74 2.52
C GLU A 102 -20.61 22.95 2.32
N GLY A 103 -21.44 22.53 3.28
CA GLY A 103 -22.88 22.77 3.29
C GLY A 103 -23.24 24.24 3.54
N TYR A 104 -22.50 24.92 4.44
CA TYR A 104 -22.64 26.36 4.68
C TYR A 104 -22.15 27.18 3.48
N ASP A 105 -21.11 26.75 2.77
CA ASP A 105 -20.67 27.40 1.53
C ASP A 105 -21.75 27.35 0.43
N ARG A 106 -22.61 26.32 0.43
CA ARG A 106 -23.74 26.25 -0.53
C ARG A 106 -24.91 27.17 -0.19
N TYR A 107 -25.06 27.61 1.06
CA TYR A 107 -26.13 28.52 1.48
C TYR A 107 -25.65 29.99 1.63
N SER A 108 -24.34 30.23 1.63
CA SER A 108 -23.76 31.57 1.82
C SER A 108 -23.44 32.32 0.52
N SER A 109 -24.01 31.89 -0.61
CA SER A 109 -24.06 32.71 -1.84
C SER A 109 -25.51 32.80 -2.28
N PRO A 110 -26.18 33.92 -1.98
CA PRO A 110 -26.39 34.90 -3.05
C PRO A 110 -26.40 36.37 -2.60
N HIS A 111 -25.68 37.19 -3.38
CA HIS A 111 -25.90 38.60 -3.73
C HIS A 111 -26.07 39.66 -2.62
#